data_AF-A0A966U827-F1
#
_entry.id   AF-A0A966U827-F1
#
_cell.length_a   1.000
_cell.length_b   1.000
_cell.length_c   1.000
_cell.angle_alpha   90.00
_cell.angle_beta   90.00
_cell.angle_gamma   90.00
#
_symmetry.space_group_name_H-M   'P 1'
#
loop_
_entity.id
_entity.type
_entity.pdbx_description
1 polymer ?
#
loop_
_entity_poly.entity_id
_entity_poly.type
_entity_poly.pdbx_seq_one_letter_code
_entity_poly.pdbx_strand_id
1 'polypeptide(L)' 'MTMSDLEFSHLDPLGRARMVDVTPKEPTHRRAIARCKVFMKPETTRAIT' A
#
# COMPACT_ATOMS: atom_id res chain seq x y z
N MET A 1 26.28 -8.08 -14.81
CA MET A 1 24.82 -7.92 -14.61
C MET A 1 24.62 -7.30 -13.25
N THR A 2 24.57 -5.97 -13.16
CA THR A 2 24.24 -5.29 -11.90
C THR A 2 22.75 -5.48 -11.66
N MET A 3 22.38 -6.13 -10.55
CA MET A 3 21.02 -6.03 -10.02
C MET A 3 20.69 -4.54 -9.95
N SER A 4 19.61 -4.11 -10.59
CA SER A 4 19.01 -2.83 -10.25
C SER A 4 18.62 -2.92 -8.78
N ASP A 5 19.41 -2.29 -7.90
CA ASP A 5 19.11 -2.22 -6.48
C ASP A 5 17.69 -1.67 -6.33
N LEU A 6 16.79 -2.48 -5.78
CA LEU A 6 15.40 -2.09 -5.52
C LEU A 6 15.41 -1.08 -4.37
N GLU A 7 15.64 0.20 -4.68
CA GLU A 7 15.62 1.28 -3.70
C GLU A 7 14.19 1.58 -3.22
N PHE A 8 14.04 1.79 -1.91
CA PHE A 8 12.76 2.16 -1.32
C PHE A 8 12.39 3.60 -1.67
N SER A 9 11.21 3.80 -2.26
CA SER A 9 10.73 5.15 -2.60
C SER A 9 10.23 5.94 -1.39
N HIS A 10 9.65 5.27 -0.38
CA HIS A 10 9.06 5.93 0.79
C HIS A 10 9.99 5.98 2.01
N LEU A 11 11.23 5.50 1.87
CA LEU A 11 12.27 5.60 2.89
C LEU A 11 13.40 6.50 2.39
N ASP A 12 14.01 7.23 3.31
CA ASP A 12 15.25 7.97 3.07
C ASP A 12 16.48 7.05 3.26
N PRO A 13 17.70 7.52 2.96
CA PRO A 13 18.92 6.72 3.13
C PRO A 13 19.23 6.31 4.58
N LEU A 14 18.60 6.95 5.57
CA LEU A 14 18.70 6.60 6.99
C LEU A 14 17.56 5.65 7.43
N GLY A 15 16.70 5.21 6.49
CA GLY A 15 15.55 4.35 6.75
C GLY A 15 14.35 5.05 7.38
N ARG A 16 14.32 6.39 7.40
CA ARG A 16 13.18 7.16 7.92
C ARG A 16 12.12 7.30 6.85
N ALA A 17 10.85 7.33 7.27
CA ALA A 17 9.75 7.56 6.36
C ALA A 17 9.83 8.95 5.71
N ARG A 18 9.57 9.02 4.40
CA ARG A 18 9.46 10.28 3.65
C ARG A 18 8.31 10.21 2.64
N MET A 19 7.74 11.37 2.33
CA MET A 19 6.80 11.50 1.21
C MET A 19 7.58 11.60 -0.11
N VAL A 20 7.13 10.87 -1.12
CA VAL A 20 7.69 10.97 -2.48
C VAL A 20 7.16 12.25 -3.13
N ASP A 21 8.05 13.08 -3.67
CA ASP A 21 7.62 14.20 -4.51
C ASP A 21 7.01 13.65 -5.81
N VAL A 22 5.73 13.95 -6.00
CA VAL A 22 4.95 13.56 -7.18
C VAL A 22 4.54 14.77 -8.03
N THR A 23 4.96 15.97 -7.67
CA THR A 23 4.67 17.23 -8.37
C THR A 23 4.98 17.16 -9.87
N PRO A 24 6.10 16.54 -10.31
CA PRO A 24 6.43 16.47 -11.74
C PRO A 24 5.57 15.47 -12.54
N LYS A 25 4.69 14.70 -11.90
CA LYS A 25 3.92 13.65 -12.59
C LYS A 25 2.69 14.26 -13.25
N GLU A 26 2.50 13.96 -14.52
CA GLU A 26 1.28 14.33 -15.24
C GLU A 26 0.03 13.70 -14.58
N PRO A 27 -1.04 14.47 -14.36
CA PRO A 27 -2.30 13.94 -13.86
C PRO A 27 -2.88 12.90 -14.84
N THR A 28 -3.27 11.75 -14.31
CA THR A 28 -4.01 10.73 -15.07
C THR A 28 -5.16 10.19 -14.24
N HIS A 29 -6.21 9.68 -14.89
CA HIS A 29 -7.32 9.05 -14.17
C HIS A 29 -6.86 7.70 -13.60
N ARG A 30 -6.93 7.55 -12.27
CA ARG A 30 -6.47 6.37 -11.54
C ARG A 30 -7.58 5.86 -10.63
N ARG A 31 -7.82 4.54 -10.65
CA ARG A 31 -8.79 3.87 -9.78
C ARG A 31 -8.17 2.61 -9.20
N ALA A 32 -8.37 2.39 -7.90
CA ALA A 32 -7.99 1.17 -7.21
C ALA A 32 -9.21 0.62 -6.45
N ILE A 33 -9.37 -0.70 -6.44
CA ILE A 33 -10.40 -1.40 -5.65
C ILE A 33 -9.67 -2.39 -4.75
N ALA A 34 -9.95 -2.31 -3.44
CA ALA A 34 -9.43 -3.26 -2.46
C ALA A 34 -10.58 -4.08 -1.87
N ARG A 35 -10.29 -5.33 -1.50
CA ARG A 35 -11.21 -6.21 -0.76
C ARG A 35 -10.43 -6.94 0.34
N CYS A 36 -11.11 -7.24 1.44
CA CYS A 36 -10.57 -8.12 2.48
C CYS A 36 -11.63 -9.16 2.89
N LYS A 37 -11.20 -10.16 3.65
CA LYS A 37 -12.07 -11.13 4.29
C LYS A 37 -11.79 -11.09 5.79
N VAL A 38 -12.84 -11.12 6.58
CA VAL A 38 -12.74 -11.32 8.02
C VAL A 38 -13.17 -12.75 8.31
N PHE A 39 -12.24 -13.55 8.80
CA PHE A 39 -12.54 -14.90 9.29
C PHE A 39 -12.89 -14.79 10.77
N MET A 40 -14.07 -15.28 11.15
CA MET A 40 -14.56 -15.22 12.52
C MET A 40 -15.28 -16.52 12.88
N LYS A 41 -15.52 -16.71 14.18
CA LYS A 41 -16.26 -17.87 14.68
C LYS A 41 -17.74 -17.78 14.26
N PRO A 42 -18.44 -18.91 14.11
CA PRO A 42 -19.87 -18.92 13.78
C PRO A 42 -20.72 -18.11 14.77
N GLU A 43 -20.38 -18.12 16.07
CA GLU A 43 -21.08 -17.34 17.10
C GLU A 43 -20.99 -15.84 16.83
N THR A 44 -19.83 -15.37 16.38
CA THR A 44 -19.60 -13.95 16.06
C THR A 44 -20.43 -13.53 14.85
N THR A 45 -20.48 -14.36 13.80
CA THR A 45 -21.31 -14.07 12.62
C THR A 45 -22.79 -14.03 12.98
N ARG A 46 -23.27 -15.00 13.78
CA ARG A 46 -24.67 -15.04 14.26
C ARG A 46 -25.07 -13.82 15.09
N ALA A 47 -24.12 -13.16 15.75
CA ALA A 47 -24.41 -11.98 16.56
C ALA A 47 -24.60 -10.70 15.73
N ILE A 48 -24.14 -10.67 14.47
CA ILE A 48 -24.15 -9.49 13.60
C ILE A 48 -24.96 -9.67 12.30
N THR A 49 -25.59 -10.84 12.12
CA THR A 49 -26.47 -11.17 11.00
C THR A 49 -27.89 -11.30 11.51
#